data_AF-A0A4C1SUX6-F1
#
_entry.id   AF-A0A4C1SUX6-F1
#
_cell.length_a   1.000
_cell.length_b   1.000
_cell.length_c   1.000
_cell.angle_alpha   90.00
_cell.angle_beta   90.00
_cell.angle_gamma   90.00
#
_symmetry.space_group_name_H-M   'P 1'
#
loop_
_entity.id
_entity.type
_entity.pdbx_description
1 polymer ?
#
loop_
_entity_poly.entity_id
_entity_poly.type
_entity_poly.pdbx_seq_one_letter_code
_entity_poly.pdbx_strand_id
1 'polypeptide(L)'
;MGLTPAFSKRLLTFIQDAMPLRLKEVHFVKEPTLFNVVWNMFKPFIREKLKKRIFFHGKKMSSLHQYLAPTHLPSDYGGELPAIDYSGADWFPVLDELTPHIKNWNSFGFVKNP
;
A
#
# COMPACT_ATOMS: atom_id res chain seq x y z
N MET A 1 -8.06 5.00 -16.34
CA MET A 1 -8.36 5.77 -15.11
C MET A 1 -7.04 6.24 -14.53
N GLY A 2 -6.68 7.49 -14.74
CA GLY A 2 -5.38 8.04 -14.33
C GLY A 2 -5.36 8.48 -12.87
N LEU A 3 -4.15 8.75 -12.38
CA LEU A 3 -3.88 9.43 -11.13
C LEU A 3 -4.35 10.89 -11.23
N THR A 4 -5.63 11.15 -11.01
CA THR A 4 -6.19 12.52 -10.99
C THR A 4 -6.10 13.14 -9.59
N PRO A 5 -6.17 14.47 -9.46
CA PRO A 5 -6.24 15.11 -8.14
C PRO A 5 -7.42 14.61 -7.29
N ALA A 6 -8.59 14.40 -7.90
CA ALA A 6 -9.77 13.90 -7.20
C ALA A 6 -9.57 12.48 -6.67
N PHE A 7 -9.01 11.58 -7.49
CA PHE A 7 -8.66 10.23 -7.06
C PHE A 7 -7.63 10.26 -5.92
N SER A 8 -6.58 11.07 -6.06
CA SER A 8 -5.49 11.20 -5.08
C SER A 8 -5.99 11.70 -3.73
N LYS A 9 -6.86 12.72 -3.74
CA LYS A 9 -7.53 13.22 -2.54
C LYS A 9 -8.37 12.13 -1.88
N ARG A 10 -9.22 11.42 -2.64
CA ARG A 10 -10.07 10.34 -2.11
C ARG A 10 -9.23 9.22 -1.48
N LEU A 11 -8.18 8.78 -2.16
CA LEU A 11 -7.27 7.75 -1.67
C LEU A 11 -6.58 8.17 -0.36
N LEU A 12 -6.03 9.39 -0.30
CA LEU A 12 -5.31 9.86 0.89
C LEU A 12 -6.25 10.23 2.05
N THR A 13 -7.49 10.64 1.79
CA THR A 13 -8.52 10.74 2.83
C THR A 13 -8.83 9.36 3.40
N PHE A 14 -9.02 8.34 2.55
CA PHE A 14 -9.25 6.98 3.04
C PHE A 14 -8.10 6.48 3.93
N ILE A 15 -6.85 6.58 3.46
CA ILE A 15 -5.66 6.13 4.18
C ILE A 15 -5.49 6.83 5.54
N GLN A 16 -5.82 8.12 5.62
CA GLN A 16 -5.54 8.92 6.82
C GLN A 16 -6.70 8.93 7.83
N ASP A 17 -7.96 8.87 7.36
CA ASP A 17 -9.14 9.14 8.18
C ASP A 17 -10.13 7.96 8.28
N ALA A 18 -10.19 7.07 7.28
CA ALA A 18 -11.28 6.10 7.19
C ALA A 18 -10.82 4.63 7.20
N MET A 19 -9.55 4.34 6.90
CA MET A 19 -9.04 2.98 6.91
C MET A 19 -9.06 2.44 8.35
N PRO A 20 -9.71 1.28 8.60
CA PRO A 20 -9.80 0.69 9.95
C PRO A 20 -8.50 -0.05 10.35
N LEU A 21 -7.35 0.45 9.90
CA LEU A 21 -6.03 -0.12 10.15
C LEU A 21 -5.05 0.99 10.54
N ARG A 22 -4.10 0.67 11.42
CA ARG A 22 -3.01 1.60 11.75
C ARG A 22 -1.88 1.42 10.74
N LEU A 23 -1.85 2.27 9.71
CA LEU A 23 -0.69 2.35 8.81
C LEU A 23 0.56 2.71 9.62
N LYS A 24 1.59 1.85 9.61
CA LYS A 24 2.84 2.11 10.34
C LYS A 24 3.80 2.89 9.46
N GLU A 25 4.16 2.33 8.31
CA GLU A 25 5.18 2.87 7.40
C GLU A 25 4.82 2.51 5.96
N VAL A 26 5.33 3.30 5.01
CA VAL A 26 5.20 3.11 3.57
C VAL A 26 6.59 3.30 2.98
N HIS A 27 7.11 2.27 2.32
CA HIS A 27 8.45 2.27 1.75
C HIS A 27 8.35 2.23 0.22
N PHE A 28 8.87 3.27 -0.43
CA PHE A 28 9.07 3.31 -1.88
C PHE A 28 10.50 2.88 -2.18
N VAL A 29 10.64 1.87 -3.03
CA VAL A 29 11.92 1.30 -3.46
C VAL A 29 11.99 1.28 -4.97
N LYS A 30 13.20 1.39 -5.52
CA LYS A 30 13.46 1.40 -6.97
C LYS A 30 12.64 2.47 -7.70
N GLU A 31 12.22 3.54 -7.02
CA GLU A 31 11.41 4.59 -7.62
C GLU A 31 12.24 5.40 -8.62
N PRO A 32 11.75 5.59 -9.86
CA PRO A 32 12.45 6.38 -10.86
C PRO A 32 12.34 7.88 -10.56
N THR A 33 13.21 8.71 -11.14
CA THR A 33 13.19 10.18 -10.96
C THR A 33 11.83 10.81 -11.31
N LEU A 34 11.10 10.21 -12.27
CA LEU A 34 9.75 10.64 -12.66
C LEU A 34 8.72 10.54 -11.51
N PHE A 35 8.98 9.71 -10.50
CA PHE A 35 8.11 9.56 -9.34
C PHE A 35 7.92 10.89 -8.58
N ASN A 36 8.85 11.84 -8.70
CA ASN A 36 8.71 13.18 -8.13
C ASN A 36 7.43 13.90 -8.62
N VAL A 37 7.00 13.68 -9.86
CA VAL A 37 5.76 14.26 -10.41
C VAL A 37 4.56 13.69 -9.68
N VAL A 38 4.54 12.37 -9.52
CA VAL A 38 3.49 11.65 -8.78
C VAL A 38 3.46 12.10 -7.33
N TRP A 39 4.62 12.21 -6.69
CA TRP A 39 4.74 12.70 -5.32
C TRP A 39 4.20 14.12 -5.16
N ASN A 40 4.52 15.03 -6.08
CA ASN A 40 4.03 16.40 -6.04
C ASN A 40 2.50 16.51 -6.17
N MET A 41 1.86 15.55 -6.83
CA MET A 41 0.40 15.48 -6.89
C MET A 41 -0.23 14.98 -5.57
N PHE A 42 0.42 14.04 -4.89
CA PHE A 42 -0.08 13.51 -3.60
C PHE A 42 0.21 14.44 -2.42
N LYS A 43 1.39 15.07 -2.41
CA LYS A 43 1.91 15.89 -1.31
C LYS A 43 0.91 16.90 -0.73
N PRO A 44 0.08 17.62 -1.51
CA PRO A 44 -0.89 18.58 -0.97
C PRO A 44 -1.96 17.95 -0.05
N PHE A 45 -2.22 16.65 -0.17
CA PHE A 45 -3.25 15.94 0.60
C PHE A 45 -2.66 15.10 1.74
N ILE A 46 -1.33 15.05 1.89
CA ILE A 46 -0.63 14.29 2.92
C ILE A 46 -0.44 15.17 4.16
N ARG A 47 -0.92 14.70 5.31
CA ARG A 47 -0.70 15.34 6.62
C ARG A 47 0.63 14.91 7.22
N GLU A 48 1.14 15.71 8.15
CA GLU A 48 2.45 15.49 8.79
C GLU A 48 2.63 14.08 9.39
N LYS A 49 1.56 13.50 9.95
CA LYS A 49 1.60 12.12 10.47
C LYS A 49 1.91 11.08 9.40
N LEU A 50 1.29 11.17 8.23
CA LEU A 50 1.53 10.24 7.13
C LEU A 50 2.86 10.54 6.45
N LYS A 51 3.21 11.82 6.29
CA LYS A 51 4.48 12.26 5.73
C LYS A 51 5.69 11.68 6.48
N LYS A 52 5.64 11.63 7.81
CA LYS A 52 6.69 11.03 8.67
C LYS A 52 6.78 9.50 8.56
N ARG A 53 5.84 8.85 7.88
CA ARG A 53 5.76 7.40 7.71
C ARG A 53 6.09 6.95 6.29
N ILE A 54 6.39 7.90 5.40
CA ILE A 54 6.72 7.63 4.01
C ILE A 54 8.22 7.74 3.84
N PHE A 55 8.84 6.68 3.34
CA PHE A 55 10.28 6.56 3.13
C PHE A 55 10.57 6.29 1.66
N PHE A 56 11.61 6.95 1.14
CA PHE A 56 12.09 6.80 -0.23
C PHE A 56 13.51 6.24 -0.19
N HIS A 57 13.71 5.08 -0.78
CA HIS A 57 15.00 4.36 -0.75
C HIS A 57 15.77 4.45 -2.06
N GLY A 58 15.11 4.87 -3.15
CA GLY A 58 15.69 4.91 -4.49
C GLY A 58 16.26 3.55 -4.89
N LYS A 59 17.47 3.57 -5.44
CA LYS A 59 18.20 2.35 -5.84
C LYS A 59 18.94 1.67 -4.67
N LYS A 60 18.94 2.24 -3.45
CA LYS A 60 19.76 1.78 -2.33
C LYS A 60 18.96 0.85 -1.41
N MET A 61 19.02 -0.45 -1.68
CA MET A 61 18.29 -1.44 -0.88
C MET A 61 18.76 -1.52 0.57
N SER A 62 20.05 -1.22 0.83
CA SER A 62 20.57 -1.12 2.20
C SER A 62 19.83 -0.11 3.07
N SER A 63 19.18 0.91 2.49
CA SER A 63 18.34 1.84 3.23
C SER A 63 17.02 1.19 3.66
N LEU A 64 16.42 0.30 2.86
CA LEU A 64 15.25 -0.49 3.26
C LEU A 64 15.63 -1.45 4.39
N HIS A 65 16.82 -2.05 4.32
CA HIS A 65 17.28 -3.04 5.30
C HIS A 65 17.49 -2.50 6.71
N GLN A 66 17.50 -1.17 6.88
CA GLN A 66 17.46 -0.53 8.20
C GLN A 66 16.09 -0.65 8.89
N TYR A 67 15.02 -0.89 8.12
CA TYR A 67 13.64 -1.01 8.59
C TYR A 67 13.15 -2.47 8.59
N LEU A 68 13.64 -3.29 7.65
CA LEU A 68 13.26 -4.68 7.48
C LEU A 68 14.50 -5.58 7.32
N ALA A 69 14.64 -6.58 8.18
CA ALA A 69 15.76 -7.51 8.09
C ALA A 69 15.72 -8.31 6.78
N PRO A 70 16.87 -8.52 6.09
CA PRO A 70 16.94 -9.30 4.85
C PRO A 70 16.31 -10.70 4.94
N THR A 71 16.35 -11.33 6.11
CA THR A 71 15.70 -12.63 6.41
C THR A 71 14.20 -12.66 6.16
N HIS A 72 13.52 -11.50 6.12
CA HIS A 72 12.07 -11.38 5.91
C HIS A 72 11.71 -10.89 4.50
N LEU A 73 12.70 -10.73 3.63
CA LEU A 73 12.52 -10.16 2.30
C LEU A 73 12.89 -11.19 1.22
N PRO A 74 12.22 -11.17 0.05
CA PRO A 74 12.64 -11.95 -1.10
C PRO A 74 13.93 -11.40 -1.71
N SER A 75 14.65 -12.24 -2.45
CA SER A 75 15.91 -11.87 -3.10
C SER A 75 15.79 -10.69 -4.09
N ASP A 76 14.61 -10.45 -4.67
CA ASP A 76 14.34 -9.27 -5.52
C ASP A 76 14.53 -7.93 -4.81
N TYR A 77 14.40 -7.94 -3.48
CA TYR A 77 14.64 -6.82 -2.58
C TYR A 77 15.91 -7.02 -1.74
N GLY A 78 16.85 -7.83 -2.22
CA GLY A 78 18.13 -8.10 -1.56
C GLY A 78 17.97 -8.85 -0.22
N GLY A 79 16.91 -9.65 -0.08
CA GLY A 79 16.68 -10.51 1.07
C GLY A 79 17.14 -11.95 0.87
N GLU A 80 16.79 -12.81 1.83
CA GLU A 80 17.20 -14.22 1.91
C GLU A 80 16.09 -15.20 1.53
N LEU A 81 14.83 -14.72 1.43
CA LEU A 81 13.72 -15.55 0.96
C LEU A 81 13.82 -15.75 -0.57
N PRO A 82 13.18 -16.80 -1.12
CA PRO A 82 13.11 -17.01 -2.56
C PRO A 82 12.62 -15.78 -3.31
N ALA A 83 13.04 -15.67 -4.58
CA ALA A 83 12.53 -14.63 -5.47
C ALA A 83 11.01 -14.72 -5.60
N ILE A 84 10.38 -13.59 -5.87
CA ILE A 84 8.94 -13.53 -6.14
C ILE A 84 8.67 -14.30 -7.44
N ASP A 85 7.92 -15.40 -7.31
CA ASP A 85 7.54 -16.30 -8.40
C ASP A 85 6.02 -16.36 -8.63
N TYR A 86 5.27 -15.51 -7.93
CA TYR A 86 3.82 -15.43 -8.01
C TYR A 86 3.34 -14.12 -8.66
N SER A 87 2.15 -14.18 -9.24
CA SER A 87 1.46 -13.09 -9.90
C SER A 87 0.11 -12.79 -9.24
N GLY A 88 -0.61 -11.79 -9.76
CA GLY A 88 -1.99 -11.54 -9.36
C GLY A 88 -2.92 -12.74 -9.62
N ALA A 89 -2.62 -13.59 -10.61
CA ALA A 89 -3.42 -14.77 -10.91
C ALA A 89 -3.28 -15.84 -9.82
N ASP A 90 -2.10 -15.96 -9.20
CA ASP A 90 -1.84 -16.92 -8.12
C ASP A 90 -2.47 -16.46 -6.80
N TRP A 91 -2.54 -15.14 -6.58
CA TRP A 91 -3.21 -14.55 -5.41
C TRP A 91 -4.74 -14.52 -5.52
N PHE A 92 -5.28 -14.48 -6.74
CA PHE A 92 -6.72 -14.30 -6.95
C PHE A 92 -7.58 -15.40 -6.31
N PRO A 93 -7.25 -16.71 -6.41
CA PRO A 93 -8.02 -17.76 -5.74
C PRO A 93 -8.15 -17.57 -4.22
N VAL A 94 -7.08 -17.12 -3.55
CA VAL A 94 -7.09 -16.83 -2.10
C VAL A 94 -8.08 -15.71 -1.78
N LEU A 95 -8.14 -14.67 -2.62
CA LEU A 95 -9.11 -13.59 -2.46
C LEU A 95 -10.54 -14.06 -2.73
N ASP A 96 -10.73 -14.95 -3.71
CA ASP A 96 -12.04 -15.49 -4.05
C ASP A 96 -12.62 -16.37 -2.93
N GLU A 97 -11.76 -17.16 -2.27
CA GLU A 97 -12.12 -17.94 -1.07
C GLU A 97 -12.62 -17.06 0.09
N LEU A 98 -12.19 -15.79 0.16
CA LEU A 98 -12.67 -14.83 1.16
C LEU A 98 -13.99 -14.16 0.76
N THR A 99 -14.44 -14.29 -0.48
CA THR A 99 -15.66 -13.66 -0.98
C THR A 99 -16.90 -13.98 -0.13
N PRO A 100 -17.17 -15.24 0.29
CA PRO A 100 -18.30 -15.56 1.16
C PRO A 100 -18.26 -14.80 2.49
N HIS A 101 -17.06 -14.68 3.09
CA HIS A 101 -16.87 -13.95 4.33
C HIS A 101 -17.15 -12.45 4.17
N ILE A 102 -16.63 -11.85 3.09
CA ILE A 102 -16.88 -10.43 2.75
C ILE A 102 -18.38 -10.19 2.50
N LYS A 103 -19.06 -11.08 1.77
CA LYS A 103 -20.51 -11.00 1.53
C LYS A 103 -21.29 -11.05 2.84
N ASN A 104 -20.93 -11.96 3.74
CA ASN A 104 -21.53 -12.06 5.07
C ASN A 104 -21.31 -10.78 5.89
N TRP A 105 -20.08 -10.26 5.93
CA TRP A 105 -19.76 -9.00 6.61
C TRP A 105 -20.55 -7.81 6.06
N ASN A 106 -20.74 -7.75 4.75
CA ASN A 106 -21.54 -6.71 4.11
C ASN A 106 -23.05 -6.82 4.38
N SER A 107 -23.51 -7.93 4.97
CA SER A 107 -24.90 -8.07 5.44
C SER A 107 -25.14 -7.44 6.82
N PHE A 108 -24.08 -7.23 7.60
CA PHE A 108 -24.15 -6.57 8.91
C PHE A 108 -24.21 -5.05 8.74
N GLY A 109 -24.95 -4.36 9.61
CA GLY A 109 -25.10 -2.91 9.59
C GLY A 109 -26.54 -2.48 9.83
N PHE A 110 -26.85 -1.21 9.58
CA PHE A 110 -28.22 -0.72 9.72
C PHE A 110 -29.12 -1.37 8.67
N VAL A 111 -30.15 -2.08 9.13
CA VAL A 111 -31.26 -2.51 8.27
C VAL A 111 -31.83 -1.23 7.66
N LYS A 112 -31.95 -1.17 6.32
CA LYS A 112 -32.73 -0.09 5.70
C LYS A 112 -34.14 -0.20 6.29
N ASN A 113 -34.53 0.75 7.14
CA ASN A 113 -35.90 0.80 7.63
C ASN A 113 -36.84 0.83 6.40
N PRO A 114 -37.91 0.01 6.41
CA PRO A 114 -38.86 -0.06 5.31
C PRO A 114 -39.56 1.28 5.06
#